data_AF-A0A1B6JCQ4-F1
#
_entry.id   AF-A0A1B6JCQ4-F1
#
_cell.length_a   1.000
_cell.length_b   1.000
_cell.length_c   1.000
_cell.angle_alpha   90.00
_cell.angle_beta   90.00
_cell.angle_gamma   90.00
#
_symmetry.space_group_name_H-M   'P 1'
#
loop_
_entity.id
_entity.type
_entity.pdbx_description
1 polymer ?
#
loop_
_entity_poly.entity_id
_entity_poly.type
_entity_poly.pdbx_seq_one_letter_code
_entity_poly.pdbx_strand_id
1 'polypeptide(L)'
;MCARNWSGLGRGSNHVDVWFDCVRWIQRIEHLVEQQVTDNPELTTMIEKLRELDVRKELVWLRKFLEKVKSPVVFCHNDMQEGNILLRNGDSEGGQLIEPALENITVDDLVVIDFEYCGYNRRGFDLANHFVEWMYDYKNDSHPYFWSRPEKDHASVKQKEWFVEAYLSTLADSPSYRKRPEDTLEHILIEIEFYTLASHFFWSLWSVVSNSNTLNRAVEFDYWCYGESRFKEYYSHKAKLLKHSIR
;
A
#
# COMPACT_ATOMS: atom_id res chain seq x y z
N MET A 1 -4.92 -26.34 5.84
CA MET A 1 -4.98 -26.88 7.22
C MET A 1 -5.77 -25.93 8.10
N CYS A 2 -6.75 -26.47 8.83
CA CYS A 2 -7.55 -25.88 9.92
C CYS A 2 -8.31 -24.57 9.67
N ALA A 3 -9.55 -24.71 9.17
CA ALA A 3 -10.65 -23.83 9.57
C ALA A 3 -11.15 -24.29 10.96
N ARG A 4 -11.24 -23.38 11.93
CA ARG A 4 -11.99 -23.60 13.18
C ARG A 4 -12.88 -22.40 13.48
N ASN A 5 -14.18 -22.63 13.49
CA ASN A 5 -15.20 -21.73 14.04
C ASN A 5 -15.00 -21.59 15.55
N TRP A 6 -15.07 -20.36 16.08
CA TRP A 6 -15.21 -20.13 17.53
C TRP A 6 -16.08 -18.90 17.82
N SER A 7 -17.13 -19.14 18.59
CA SER A 7 -18.07 -18.17 19.16
C SER A 7 -17.81 -17.99 20.66
N GLY A 8 -17.81 -16.75 21.15
CA GLY A 8 -17.97 -16.46 22.58
C GLY A 8 -16.96 -15.49 23.17
N LEU A 9 -17.37 -14.24 23.31
CA LEU A 9 -16.88 -13.23 24.27
C LEU A 9 -15.40 -12.83 24.19
N GLY A 10 -15.16 -11.69 23.53
CA GLY A 10 -14.28 -10.66 24.11
C GLY A 10 -12.77 -10.93 24.09
N ARG A 11 -12.21 -11.26 22.94
CA ARG A 11 -10.83 -10.90 22.54
C ARG A 11 -10.85 -10.70 21.02
N GLY A 12 -10.84 -9.44 20.58
CA GLY A 12 -10.66 -9.13 19.15
C GLY A 12 -9.27 -9.55 18.75
N SER A 13 -9.18 -10.71 18.09
CA SER A 13 -8.19 -11.11 17.10
C SER A 13 -7.02 -10.16 16.89
N ASN A 14 -5.80 -10.71 16.94
CA ASN A 14 -4.64 -10.17 16.23
C ASN A 14 -4.93 -10.20 14.72
N HIS A 15 -5.83 -9.34 14.25
CA HIS A 15 -6.00 -9.00 12.85
C HIS A 15 -4.89 -8.03 12.49
N VAL A 16 -4.04 -8.41 11.55
CA VAL A 16 -3.24 -7.47 10.77
C VAL A 16 -4.21 -6.77 9.80
N ASP A 17 -5.08 -5.96 10.38
CA ASP A 17 -5.86 -4.96 9.68
C ASP A 17 -4.96 -3.73 9.60
N VAL A 18 -4.75 -3.18 8.41
CA VAL A 18 -3.93 -1.99 8.18
C VAL A 18 -4.31 -0.84 9.14
N TRP A 19 -5.57 -0.81 9.60
CA TRP A 19 -6.02 0.16 10.60
C TRP A 19 -5.38 -0.02 11.98
N PHE A 20 -5.04 -1.25 12.40
CA PHE A 20 -4.37 -1.51 13.66
C PHE A 20 -2.98 -0.87 13.69
N ASP A 21 -2.22 -1.02 12.60
CA ASP A 21 -0.90 -0.40 12.46
C ASP A 21 -1.02 1.12 12.37
N CYS A 22 -1.99 1.66 11.62
CA CYS A 22 -2.25 3.09 11.60
C CYS A 22 -2.50 3.66 13.01
N VAL A 23 -3.34 3.01 13.83
CA VAL A 23 -3.61 3.48 15.20
C VAL A 23 -2.34 3.49 16.05
N ARG A 24 -1.53 2.42 15.95
CA ARG A 24 -0.27 2.29 16.68
C ARG A 24 0.74 3.36 16.27
N TRP A 25 0.87 3.61 14.97
CA TRP A 25 1.77 4.62 14.43
C TRP A 25 1.30 6.03 14.76
N ILE A 26 0.01 6.32 14.66
CA ILE A 26 -0.55 7.63 15.07
C ILE A 26 -0.25 7.92 16.53
N GLN A 27 -0.40 6.95 17.45
CA GLN A 27 -0.03 7.15 18.86
C GLN A 27 1.45 7.54 19.04
N ARG A 28 2.35 6.91 18.27
CA ARG A 28 3.77 7.27 18.27
C ARG A 28 4.01 8.67 17.71
N ILE A 29 3.34 9.01 16.61
CA ILE A 29 3.46 10.33 15.97
C ILE A 29 2.96 11.43 16.90
N GLU A 30 1.82 11.25 17.56
CA GLU A 30 1.28 12.21 18.53
C GLU A 30 2.26 12.41 19.69
N HIS A 31 2.83 11.33 20.22
CA HIS A 31 3.84 11.41 21.26
C HIS A 31 5.10 12.18 20.80
N LEU A 32 5.58 11.93 19.58
CA LEU A 32 6.70 12.65 18.98
C LEU A 32 6.41 14.16 18.86
N VAL A 33 5.20 14.51 18.42
CA VAL A 33 4.77 15.91 18.27
C VAL A 33 4.65 16.63 19.62
N GLU A 34 4.20 15.91 20.66
CA GLU A 34 4.06 16.39 22.04
C GLU A 34 5.39 16.59 22.78
N GLN A 35 6.44 15.84 22.44
CA GLN A 35 7.72 15.91 23.17
C GLN A 35 8.56 17.16 22.87
N GLN A 36 8.17 17.98 21.90
CA GLN A 36 8.58 19.37 21.59
C GLN A 36 10.09 19.70 21.47
N VAL A 37 11.02 18.84 21.87
CA VAL A 37 12.44 19.18 21.97
C VAL A 37 13.29 18.15 21.25
N THR A 38 13.81 18.56 20.10
CA THR A 38 14.88 17.87 19.40
C THR A 38 15.82 18.91 18.82
N ASP A 39 17.13 18.69 18.93
CA ASP A 39 18.14 19.53 18.29
C ASP A 39 18.34 19.16 16.81
N ASN A 40 17.63 18.13 16.31
CA ASN A 40 17.69 17.71 14.91
C ASN A 40 16.76 18.58 14.03
N PRO A 41 17.30 19.39 13.08
CA PRO A 41 16.50 20.30 12.26
C PRO A 41 15.50 19.60 11.32
N GLU A 42 15.84 18.41 10.82
CA GLU A 42 14.98 17.63 9.93
C GLU A 42 13.73 17.14 10.68
N LEU A 43 13.93 16.63 11.90
CA LEU A 43 12.82 16.26 12.78
C LEU A 43 11.96 17.45 13.17
N THR A 44 12.56 18.60 13.47
CA THR A 44 11.81 19.81 13.80
C THR A 44 10.89 20.20 12.64
N THR A 45 11.41 20.21 11.41
CA THR A 45 10.63 20.50 10.20
C THR A 45 9.49 19.50 10.00
N MET A 46 9.77 18.21 10.20
CA MET A 46 8.76 17.14 10.13
C MET A 46 7.66 17.34 11.19
N ILE A 47 8.03 17.58 12.45
CA ILE A 47 7.09 17.78 13.56
C ILE A 47 6.20 19.00 13.33
N GLU A 48 6.77 20.11 12.84
CA GLU A 48 6.00 21.31 12.50
C GLU A 48 4.93 21.04 11.45
N LYS A 49 5.29 20.34 10.36
CA LYS A 49 4.34 19.93 9.33
C LYS A 49 3.29 18.95 9.86
N LEU A 50 3.69 18.00 10.71
CA LEU A 50 2.75 17.05 11.32
C LEU A 50 1.76 17.73 12.27
N ARG A 51 2.11 18.85 12.91
CA ARG A 51 1.15 19.63 13.74
C ARG A 51 0.02 20.24 12.93
N GLU A 52 0.27 20.52 11.65
CA GLU A 52 -0.76 21.00 10.73
C GLU A 52 -1.71 19.87 10.30
N LEU A 53 -1.30 18.61 10.47
CA LEU A 53 -2.05 17.42 10.09
C LEU A 53 -2.72 16.76 11.32
N ASP A 54 -4.04 16.83 11.42
CA ASP A 54 -4.79 16.03 12.39
C ASP A 54 -4.95 14.58 11.88
N VAL A 55 -3.86 13.81 11.96
CA VAL A 55 -3.78 12.44 11.43
C VAL A 55 -4.77 11.48 12.09
N ARG A 56 -5.14 11.72 13.37
CA ARG A 56 -6.14 10.92 14.07
C ARG A 56 -7.53 11.16 13.51
N LYS A 57 -7.93 12.43 13.34
CA LYS A 57 -9.20 12.79 12.71
C LYS A 57 -9.24 12.31 11.27
N GLU A 58 -8.11 12.37 10.57
CA GLU A 58 -7.99 11.92 9.19
C GLU A 58 -8.19 10.40 9.06
N LEU A 59 -7.61 9.59 9.95
CA LEU A 59 -7.89 8.14 10.00
C LEU A 59 -9.38 7.84 10.22
N VAL A 60 -10.02 8.55 11.16
CA VAL A 60 -11.47 8.37 11.42
C VAL A 60 -12.30 8.72 10.18
N TRP A 61 -11.96 9.83 9.50
CA TRP A 61 -12.61 10.22 8.26
C TRP A 61 -12.41 9.17 7.17
N LEU A 62 -11.19 8.71 6.96
CA LEU A 62 -10.82 7.76 5.91
C LEU A 62 -11.56 6.43 6.08
N ARG A 63 -11.57 5.87 7.29
CA ARG A 63 -12.30 4.63 7.59
C ARG A 63 -13.78 4.76 7.25
N LYS A 64 -14.44 5.84 7.68
CA LYS A 64 -15.84 6.11 7.36
C LYS A 64 -16.07 6.34 5.87
N PHE A 65 -15.12 6.97 5.18
CA PHE A 65 -15.22 7.22 3.74
C PHE A 65 -15.16 5.91 2.94
N LEU A 66 -14.28 4.98 3.33
CA LEU A 66 -14.12 3.68 2.68
C LEU A 66 -15.30 2.72 2.90
N GLU A 67 -16.11 2.91 3.95
CA GLU A 67 -17.36 2.16 4.16
C GLU A 67 -18.37 2.33 3.00
N LYS A 68 -18.23 3.38 2.18
CA LYS A 68 -19.06 3.60 0.99
C LYS A 68 -18.82 2.56 -0.11
N VAL A 69 -17.67 1.90 -0.11
CA VAL A 69 -17.29 0.90 -1.12
C VAL A 69 -17.14 -0.45 -0.45
N LYS A 70 -18.00 -1.39 -0.83
CA LYS A 70 -17.93 -2.77 -0.33
C LYS A 70 -16.72 -3.47 -0.94
N SER A 71 -15.66 -3.65 -0.17
CA SER A 71 -14.53 -4.49 -0.57
C SER A 71 -14.50 -5.77 0.28
N PRO A 72 -14.47 -6.98 -0.30
CA PRO A 72 -14.42 -8.21 0.49
C PRO A 72 -13.10 -8.33 1.27
N VAL A 73 -13.19 -8.97 2.45
CA VAL A 73 -12.00 -9.33 3.22
C VAL A 73 -11.41 -10.61 2.66
N VAL A 74 -10.13 -10.57 2.30
CA VAL A 74 -9.35 -11.70 1.77
C VAL A 74 -7.98 -11.72 2.44
N PHE A 75 -7.20 -12.77 2.22
CA PHE A 75 -5.79 -12.75 2.59
C PHE A 75 -5.03 -11.87 1.59
N CYS A 76 -4.35 -10.84 2.09
CA CYS A 76 -3.63 -9.84 1.31
C CYS A 76 -2.14 -9.89 1.64
N HIS A 77 -1.32 -9.52 0.67
CA HIS A 77 0.10 -9.29 0.87
C HIS A 77 0.35 -7.97 1.62
N ASN A 78 -0.44 -6.94 1.28
CA ASN A 78 -0.39 -5.56 1.77
C ASN A 78 0.84 -4.75 1.32
N ASP A 79 1.88 -5.39 0.78
CA ASP A 79 3.09 -4.71 0.28
C ASP A 79 3.53 -5.21 -1.11
N MET A 80 2.64 -5.14 -2.10
CA MET A 80 2.90 -5.61 -3.48
C MET A 80 3.76 -4.64 -4.32
N GLN A 81 4.92 -4.22 -3.80
CA GLN A 81 5.94 -3.45 -4.52
C GLN A 81 6.81 -4.31 -5.44
N GLU A 82 7.55 -3.70 -6.37
CA GLU A 82 8.34 -4.42 -7.37
C GLU A 82 9.46 -5.28 -6.78
N GLY A 83 10.02 -4.90 -5.62
CA GLY A 83 11.03 -5.69 -4.92
C GLY A 83 10.51 -7.03 -4.39
N ASN A 84 9.19 -7.15 -4.20
CA ASN A 84 8.54 -8.33 -3.64
C ASN A 84 7.96 -9.27 -4.72
N ILE A 85 8.14 -8.93 -6.01
CA ILE A 85 7.69 -9.74 -7.15
C ILE A 85 8.93 -10.15 -7.96
N LEU A 86 9.42 -11.35 -7.69
CA LEU A 86 10.63 -11.88 -8.32
C LEU A 86 10.29 -12.67 -9.57
N LEU A 87 11.14 -12.55 -10.58
CA LEU A 87 11.17 -13.44 -11.73
C LEU A 87 12.13 -14.59 -11.43
N ARG A 88 11.64 -15.83 -11.48
CA ARG A 88 12.47 -17.03 -11.38
C ARG A 88 13.31 -17.11 -12.65
N ASN A 89 14.63 -17.14 -12.49
CA ASN A 89 15.52 -17.40 -13.61
C ASN A 89 15.30 -18.82 -14.16
N GLY A 90 15.34 -18.96 -15.48
CA GLY A 90 15.47 -20.26 -16.13
C GLY A 90 16.82 -20.92 -15.87
N ASP A 91 17.01 -22.14 -16.35
CA ASP A 91 18.25 -22.89 -16.18
C ASP A 91 19.49 -22.08 -16.59
N SER A 92 20.50 -22.05 -15.73
CA SER A 92 21.78 -21.41 -16.03
C SER A 92 22.63 -22.31 -16.93
N GLU A 93 22.80 -21.96 -18.21
CA GLU A 93 23.85 -22.57 -19.03
C GLU A 93 25.20 -21.91 -18.72
N GLY A 94 26.16 -22.69 -18.23
CA GLY A 94 27.53 -22.22 -18.01
C GLY A 94 27.69 -21.16 -16.89
N GLY A 95 26.69 -20.98 -16.03
CA GLY A 95 26.75 -20.05 -14.89
C GLY A 95 26.47 -18.58 -15.23
N GLN A 96 26.05 -18.28 -16.47
CA GLN A 96 25.50 -16.95 -16.81
C GLN A 96 23.98 -16.96 -16.64
N LEU A 97 23.47 -15.88 -16.04
CA LEU A 97 22.04 -15.63 -15.97
C LEU A 97 21.57 -15.20 -17.36
N ILE A 98 20.64 -15.97 -17.93
CA ILE A 98 19.96 -15.60 -19.17
C ILE A 98 18.60 -15.03 -18.77
N GLU A 99 18.42 -13.72 -18.92
CA GLU A 99 17.10 -13.12 -18.72
C GLU A 99 16.13 -13.67 -19.78
N PRO A 100 14.97 -14.22 -19.37
CA PRO A 100 14.01 -14.72 -20.33
C PRO A 100 13.43 -13.57 -21.15
N ALA A 101 13.25 -13.78 -22.46
CA ALA A 101 12.50 -12.84 -23.28
C ALA A 101 11.07 -12.67 -22.71
N LEU A 102 10.57 -11.44 -22.65
CA LEU A 102 9.26 -11.12 -22.05
C LEU A 102 8.10 -11.99 -22.57
N GLU A 103 8.17 -12.39 -23.84
CA GLU A 103 7.19 -13.28 -24.50
C GLU A 103 7.16 -14.72 -23.96
N ASN A 104 8.21 -15.14 -23.24
CA ASN A 104 8.34 -16.47 -22.65
C ASN A 104 8.07 -16.48 -21.14
N ILE A 105 7.80 -15.32 -20.53
CA ILE A 105 7.48 -15.24 -19.10
C ILE A 105 6.03 -15.69 -18.90
N THR A 106 5.84 -16.70 -18.05
CA THR A 106 4.54 -17.20 -17.63
C THR A 106 4.24 -16.80 -16.19
N VAL A 107 3.01 -17.02 -15.75
CA VAL A 107 2.63 -16.79 -14.33
C VAL A 107 3.42 -17.67 -13.36
N ASP A 108 3.86 -18.86 -13.80
CA ASP A 108 4.62 -19.80 -12.97
C ASP A 108 6.07 -19.36 -12.73
N ASP A 109 6.55 -18.39 -13.52
CA ASP A 109 7.87 -17.79 -13.37
C ASP A 109 7.88 -16.66 -12.35
N LEU A 110 6.72 -16.11 -11.98
CA LEU A 110 6.61 -15.04 -10.98
C LEU A 110 6.47 -15.61 -9.57
N VAL A 111 7.28 -15.10 -8.65
CA VAL A 111 7.26 -15.49 -7.24
C VAL A 111 7.07 -14.27 -6.38
N VAL A 112 5.98 -14.24 -5.62
CA VAL A 112 5.73 -13.22 -4.59
C VAL A 112 6.43 -13.64 -3.30
N ILE A 113 7.19 -12.74 -2.70
CA ILE A 113 7.95 -12.95 -1.46
C ILE A 113 7.67 -11.83 -0.44
N ASP A 114 8.25 -11.97 0.76
CA ASP A 114 8.22 -10.96 1.82
C ASP A 114 6.83 -10.59 2.34
N PHE A 115 6.16 -11.61 2.89
CA PHE A 115 4.83 -11.50 3.48
C PHE A 115 4.84 -10.84 4.88
N GLU A 116 5.75 -9.90 5.17
CA GLU A 116 5.89 -9.31 6.51
C GLU A 116 4.66 -8.50 6.95
N TYR A 117 3.98 -7.84 6.01
CA TYR A 117 2.72 -7.12 6.25
C TYR A 117 1.48 -7.95 5.94
N CYS A 118 1.62 -9.24 5.61
CA CYS A 118 0.48 -10.03 5.15
C CYS A 118 -0.59 -10.22 6.23
N GLY A 119 -1.84 -10.34 5.80
CA GLY A 119 -2.95 -10.48 6.73
C GLY A 119 -4.31 -10.48 6.06
N TYR A 120 -5.35 -10.71 6.85
CA TYR A 120 -6.71 -10.51 6.35
C TYR A 120 -7.01 -9.02 6.25
N ASN A 121 -7.22 -8.55 5.03
CA ASN A 121 -7.51 -7.17 4.73
C ASN A 121 -8.54 -7.05 3.60
N ARG A 122 -8.98 -5.83 3.31
CA ARG A 122 -9.83 -5.50 2.16
C ARG A 122 -9.02 -5.68 0.88
N ARG A 123 -9.50 -6.47 -0.09
CA ARG A 123 -8.78 -6.65 -1.36
C ARG A 123 -8.47 -5.33 -2.07
N GLY A 124 -9.34 -4.33 -1.88
CA GLY A 124 -9.18 -3.00 -2.45
C GLY A 124 -7.88 -2.35 -2.01
N PHE A 125 -7.44 -2.59 -0.77
CA PHE A 125 -6.15 -2.10 -0.27
C PHE A 125 -4.99 -2.71 -1.05
N ASP A 126 -4.94 -4.04 -1.18
CA ASP A 126 -3.82 -4.74 -1.82
C ASP A 126 -3.70 -4.39 -3.31
N LEU A 127 -4.84 -4.35 -4.01
CA LEU A 127 -4.92 -3.94 -5.40
C LEU A 127 -4.54 -2.47 -5.59
N ALA A 128 -5.08 -1.56 -4.75
CA ALA A 128 -4.73 -0.16 -4.83
C ALA A 128 -3.25 0.07 -4.51
N ASN A 129 -2.72 -0.63 -3.50
CA ASN A 129 -1.33 -0.51 -3.11
C ASN A 129 -0.40 -0.89 -4.26
N HIS A 130 -0.68 -2.01 -4.94
CA HIS A 130 0.10 -2.41 -6.11
C HIS A 130 0.18 -1.30 -7.18
N PHE A 131 -0.94 -0.63 -7.49
CA PHE A 131 -0.92 0.48 -8.46
C PHE A 131 -0.29 1.76 -7.91
N VAL A 132 -0.33 1.99 -6.61
CA VAL A 132 0.39 3.10 -5.98
C VAL A 132 1.90 2.89 -6.10
N GLU A 133 2.39 1.66 -6.02
CA GLU A 133 3.82 1.37 -6.19
C GLU A 133 4.31 1.68 -7.61
N TRP A 134 3.45 1.67 -8.63
CA TRP A 134 3.81 2.15 -9.97
C TRP A 134 4.10 3.66 -10.01
N MET A 135 3.70 4.43 -8.99
CA MET A 135 3.98 5.85 -8.88
C MET A 135 5.37 6.14 -8.29
N TYR A 136 6.06 5.13 -7.76
CA TYR A 136 7.35 5.28 -7.10
C TYR A 136 8.42 4.44 -7.81
N ASP A 137 9.67 4.87 -7.71
CA ASP A 137 10.84 4.15 -8.21
C ASP A 137 11.94 4.26 -7.17
N TYR A 138 12.35 3.13 -6.61
CA TYR A 138 13.32 3.05 -5.51
C TYR A 138 14.77 2.87 -5.99
N LYS A 139 15.05 3.02 -7.29
CA LYS A 139 16.39 2.83 -7.87
C LYS A 139 17.22 4.12 -7.96
N ASN A 140 16.76 5.21 -7.37
CA ASN A 140 17.50 6.47 -7.36
C ASN A 140 18.73 6.35 -6.43
N ASP A 141 19.92 6.53 -6.99
CA ASP A 141 21.20 6.45 -6.27
C ASP A 141 21.55 7.75 -5.52
N SER A 142 20.74 8.78 -5.69
CA SER A 142 20.92 10.10 -5.08
C SER A 142 19.73 10.48 -4.20
N HIS A 143 19.96 11.32 -3.19
CA HIS A 143 18.89 11.86 -2.33
C HIS A 143 17.71 12.41 -3.18
N PRO A 144 16.45 12.05 -2.86
CA PRO A 144 15.96 11.36 -1.66
C PRO A 144 15.92 9.82 -1.77
N TYR A 145 16.61 9.23 -2.74
CA TYR A 145 16.74 7.79 -2.99
C TYR A 145 15.44 7.11 -3.44
N PHE A 146 14.51 7.91 -3.94
CA PHE A 146 13.40 7.47 -4.77
C PHE A 146 13.03 8.56 -5.78
N TRP A 147 12.24 8.20 -6.79
CA TRP A 147 11.50 9.14 -7.63
C TRP A 147 10.00 8.94 -7.45
N SER A 148 9.26 10.03 -7.34
CA SER A 148 7.81 10.02 -7.60
C SER A 148 7.58 10.29 -9.09
N ARG A 149 6.95 9.35 -9.79
CA ARG A 149 6.65 9.47 -11.21
C ARG A 149 5.56 10.53 -11.45
N PRO A 150 5.62 11.30 -12.55
CA PRO A 150 4.56 12.24 -12.90
C PRO A 150 3.27 11.49 -13.27
N GLU A 151 2.11 12.14 -13.10
CA GLU A 151 0.78 11.52 -13.30
C GLU A 151 0.59 10.84 -14.67
N LYS A 152 1.25 11.35 -15.72
CA LYS A 152 1.22 10.75 -17.07
C LYS A 152 1.86 9.35 -17.16
N ASP A 153 2.73 9.01 -16.21
CA ASP A 153 3.47 7.75 -16.16
C ASP A 153 2.85 6.78 -15.12
N HIS A 154 1.77 7.18 -14.45
CA HIS A 154 1.00 6.29 -13.58
C HIS A 154 0.23 5.25 -14.41
N ALA A 155 -0.19 4.15 -13.78
CA ALA A 155 -1.00 3.13 -14.44
C ALA A 155 -2.26 3.75 -15.07
N SER A 156 -2.35 3.66 -16.39
CA SER A 156 -3.51 4.12 -17.15
C SER A 156 -4.76 3.32 -16.79
N VAL A 157 -5.94 3.89 -17.07
CA VAL A 157 -7.23 3.17 -16.90
C VAL A 157 -7.19 1.83 -17.62
N LYS A 158 -6.62 1.78 -18.83
CA LYS A 158 -6.57 0.54 -19.62
C LYS A 158 -5.66 -0.52 -18.99
N GLN A 159 -4.53 -0.12 -18.41
CA GLN A 159 -3.65 -1.05 -17.68
C GLN A 159 -4.32 -1.59 -16.41
N LYS A 160 -5.04 -0.73 -15.67
CA LYS A 160 -5.84 -1.17 -14.52
C LYS A 160 -6.93 -2.15 -14.96
N GLU A 161 -7.62 -1.88 -16.07
CA GLU A 161 -8.62 -2.81 -16.63
C GLU A 161 -8.01 -4.18 -16.95
N TRP A 162 -6.90 -4.22 -17.69
CA TRP A 162 -6.23 -5.47 -18.06
C TRP A 162 -5.84 -6.30 -16.84
N PHE A 163 -5.28 -5.65 -15.82
CA PHE A 163 -4.91 -6.33 -14.58
C PHE A 163 -6.16 -6.90 -13.86
N VAL A 164 -7.23 -6.10 -13.75
CA VAL A 164 -8.45 -6.54 -13.06
C VAL A 164 -9.17 -7.65 -13.83
N GLU A 165 -9.20 -7.58 -15.17
CA GLU A 165 -9.72 -8.65 -16.03
C GLU A 165 -8.94 -9.96 -15.83
N ALA A 166 -7.60 -9.89 -15.84
CA ALA A 166 -6.75 -11.04 -15.55
C ALA A 166 -7.00 -11.60 -14.14
N TYR A 167 -7.03 -10.74 -13.12
CA TYR A 167 -7.34 -11.11 -11.74
C TYR A 167 -8.69 -11.83 -11.62
N LEU A 168 -9.74 -11.29 -12.25
CA LEU A 168 -11.08 -11.89 -12.25
C LEU A 168 -11.11 -13.23 -12.99
N SER A 169 -10.41 -13.34 -14.12
CA SER A 169 -10.28 -14.59 -14.87
C SER A 169 -9.61 -15.67 -14.02
N THR A 170 -8.46 -15.36 -13.41
CA THR A 170 -7.74 -16.30 -12.54
C THR A 170 -8.58 -16.74 -11.34
N LEU A 171 -9.38 -15.84 -10.76
CA LEU A 171 -10.32 -16.21 -9.70
C LEU A 171 -11.43 -17.14 -10.20
N ALA A 172 -11.98 -16.87 -11.39
CA ALA A 172 -13.02 -17.71 -11.98
C ALA A 172 -12.54 -19.14 -12.30
N ASP A 173 -11.26 -19.28 -12.66
CA ASP A 173 -10.64 -20.58 -12.95
C ASP A 173 -10.34 -21.41 -11.70
N SER A 174 -10.34 -20.80 -10.50
CA SER A 174 -10.13 -21.50 -9.25
C SER A 174 -11.35 -22.35 -8.87
N PRO A 175 -11.23 -23.70 -8.75
CA PRO A 175 -12.38 -24.58 -8.48
C PRO A 175 -13.12 -24.28 -7.17
N SER A 176 -12.39 -23.74 -6.20
CA SER A 176 -12.89 -23.39 -4.87
C SER A 176 -13.54 -22.00 -4.81
N TYR A 177 -13.37 -21.19 -5.85
CA TYR A 177 -13.84 -19.83 -5.86
C TYR A 177 -15.36 -19.74 -6.02
N ARG A 178 -15.95 -18.75 -5.35
CA ARG A 178 -17.36 -18.43 -5.46
C ARG A 178 -17.47 -16.95 -5.76
N LYS A 179 -17.98 -16.65 -6.95
CA LYS A 179 -18.16 -15.28 -7.42
C LYS A 179 -19.11 -14.52 -6.49
N ARG A 180 -18.67 -13.34 -6.08
CA ARG A 180 -19.39 -12.35 -5.28
C ARG A 180 -19.99 -11.29 -6.20
N PRO A 181 -21.06 -10.59 -5.77
CA PRO A 181 -21.60 -9.45 -6.51
C PRO A 181 -20.57 -8.36 -6.81
N GLU A 182 -19.61 -8.16 -5.91
CA GLU A 182 -18.55 -7.17 -6.02
C GLU A 182 -17.45 -7.58 -7.04
N ASP A 183 -17.45 -8.81 -7.57
CA ASP A 183 -16.44 -9.29 -8.52
C ASP A 183 -16.77 -8.88 -9.96
N THR A 184 -16.85 -7.56 -10.18
CA THR A 184 -16.95 -6.96 -11.51
C THR A 184 -15.77 -6.01 -11.73
N LEU A 185 -15.45 -5.79 -13.00
CA LEU A 185 -14.40 -4.87 -13.41
C LEU A 185 -14.64 -3.47 -12.82
N GLU A 186 -15.84 -2.94 -13.01
CA GLU A 186 -16.22 -1.59 -12.59
C GLU A 186 -16.13 -1.43 -11.07
N HIS A 187 -16.62 -2.41 -10.32
CA HIS A 187 -16.63 -2.35 -8.87
C HIS A 187 -15.21 -2.45 -8.29
N ILE A 188 -14.35 -3.31 -8.84
CA ILE A 188 -12.94 -3.40 -8.43
C ILE A 188 -12.17 -2.13 -8.78
N LEU A 189 -12.44 -1.50 -9.93
CA LEU A 189 -11.82 -0.21 -10.27
C LEU A 189 -12.23 0.89 -9.29
N ILE A 190 -13.49 0.90 -8.82
CA ILE A 190 -13.95 1.80 -7.75
C ILE A 190 -13.24 1.48 -6.42
N GLU A 191 -13.06 0.20 -6.09
CA GLU A 191 -12.26 -0.20 -4.92
C GLU A 191 -10.84 0.33 -5.01
N ILE A 192 -10.15 0.13 -6.13
CA ILE A 192 -8.78 0.63 -6.35
C ILE A 192 -8.73 2.15 -6.14
N GLU A 193 -9.62 2.89 -6.78
CA GLU A 193 -9.65 4.36 -6.70
C GLU A 193 -9.84 4.84 -5.24
N PHE A 194 -10.75 4.23 -4.49
CA PHE A 194 -11.02 4.64 -3.11
C PHE A 194 -9.89 4.22 -2.17
N TYR A 195 -9.38 3.00 -2.30
CA TYR A 195 -8.33 2.47 -1.43
C TYR A 195 -6.93 3.00 -1.76
N THR A 196 -6.72 3.71 -2.88
CA THR A 196 -5.51 4.52 -3.11
C THR A 196 -5.27 5.50 -1.95
N LEU A 197 -6.34 6.07 -1.38
CA LEU A 197 -6.25 6.88 -0.16
C LEU A 197 -5.68 6.09 1.02
N ALA A 198 -6.13 4.84 1.21
CA ALA A 198 -5.66 3.98 2.28
C ALA A 198 -4.17 3.65 2.14
N SER A 199 -3.71 3.31 0.93
CA SER A 199 -2.29 3.03 0.68
C SER A 199 -1.41 4.24 0.96
N HIS A 200 -1.73 5.42 0.41
CA HIS A 200 -0.94 6.62 0.68
C HIS A 200 -0.91 6.96 2.18
N PHE A 201 -2.05 6.95 2.85
CA PHE A 201 -2.13 7.27 4.27
C PHE A 201 -1.33 6.27 5.13
N PHE A 202 -1.47 4.97 4.85
CA PHE A 202 -0.76 3.93 5.58
C PHE A 202 0.76 4.08 5.47
N TRP A 203 1.27 4.19 4.25
CA TRP A 203 2.72 4.28 4.01
C TRP A 203 3.31 5.64 4.40
N SER A 204 2.52 6.72 4.39
CA SER A 204 2.91 7.99 5.01
C SER A 204 3.13 7.85 6.52
N LEU A 205 2.22 7.19 7.24
CA LEU A 205 2.37 6.99 8.69
C LEU A 205 3.55 6.06 9.02
N TRP A 206 3.69 4.96 8.27
CA TRP A 206 4.85 4.06 8.37
C TRP A 206 6.14 4.84 8.22
N SER A 207 6.22 5.67 7.18
CA SER A 207 7.38 6.46 6.83
C SER A 207 7.77 7.46 7.92
N VAL A 208 6.82 8.17 8.52
CA VAL A 208 7.10 9.08 9.66
C VAL A 208 7.70 8.31 10.83
N VAL A 209 7.12 7.15 11.17
CA VAL A 209 7.63 6.32 12.27
C VAL A 209 9.00 5.74 11.92
N SER A 210 9.22 5.29 10.70
CA SER A 210 10.51 4.81 10.22
C SER A 210 11.57 5.89 10.32
N ASN A 211 11.28 7.11 9.84
CA ASN A 211 12.16 8.27 9.96
C ASN A 211 12.60 8.48 11.41
N SER A 212 11.66 8.46 12.36
CA SER A 212 11.96 8.65 13.78
C SER A 212 12.84 7.54 14.39
N ASN A 213 12.80 6.32 13.85
CA ASN A 213 13.58 5.17 14.34
C ASN A 213 14.99 5.12 13.75
N THR A 214 15.23 5.76 12.60
CA THR A 214 16.48 5.64 11.83
C THR A 214 17.37 6.86 11.91
N LEU A 215 17.00 7.90 12.68
CA LEU A 215 17.75 9.17 12.82
C LEU A 215 19.23 9.02 13.17
N ASN A 216 19.58 7.96 13.91
CA ASN A 216 20.95 7.68 14.34
C ASN A 216 21.58 6.52 13.55
N ARG A 217 21.00 6.15 12.41
CA ARG A 217 21.45 5.05 11.56
C ARG A 217 21.79 5.62 10.19
N ALA A 218 22.87 5.11 9.59
CA ALA A 218 23.14 5.32 8.17
C ALA A 218 22.11 4.51 7.37
N VAL A 219 20.91 5.07 7.20
CA VAL A 219 19.94 4.58 6.23
C VAL A 219 19.99 5.52 5.06
N GLU A 220 20.21 4.96 3.86
CA GLU A 220 20.32 5.74 2.64
C GLU A 220 18.97 6.42 2.31
N PHE A 221 17.84 5.75 2.58
CA PHE A 221 16.51 6.26 2.22
C PHE A 221 16.02 7.45 3.07
N ASP A 222 15.60 8.56 2.42
CA ASP A 222 14.96 9.68 3.10
C ASP A 222 13.47 9.38 3.35
N TYR A 223 13.21 8.79 4.52
CA TYR A 223 11.86 8.46 4.93
C TYR A 223 10.97 9.70 4.99
N TRP A 224 11.42 10.83 5.54
CA TRP A 224 10.53 11.98 5.66
C TRP A 224 10.08 12.53 4.30
N CYS A 225 10.99 12.69 3.35
CA CYS A 225 10.66 13.15 2.00
C CYS A 225 9.64 12.21 1.32
N TYR A 226 9.81 10.90 1.52
CA TYR A 226 8.86 9.90 1.02
C TYR A 226 7.47 10.02 1.68
N GLY A 227 7.42 10.11 3.01
CA GLY A 227 6.15 10.22 3.74
C GLY A 227 5.38 11.49 3.41
N GLU A 228 6.09 12.61 3.26
CA GLU A 228 5.52 13.88 2.80
C GLU A 228 4.97 13.78 1.37
N SER A 229 5.72 13.16 0.45
CA SER A 229 5.25 12.91 -0.93
C SER A 229 3.94 12.11 -0.93
N ARG A 230 3.88 11.01 -0.17
CA ARG A 230 2.68 10.17 -0.04
C ARG A 230 1.50 10.95 0.59
N PHE A 231 1.74 11.81 1.59
CA PHE A 231 0.67 12.65 2.18
C PHE A 231 0.13 13.67 1.18
N LYS A 232 1.00 14.26 0.36
CA LYS A 232 0.59 15.19 -0.69
C LYS A 232 -0.32 14.50 -1.71
N GLU A 233 0.05 13.31 -2.16
CA GLU A 233 -0.79 12.50 -3.06
C GLU A 233 -2.11 12.09 -2.40
N TYR A 234 -2.09 11.70 -1.12
CA TYR A 234 -3.30 11.45 -0.34
C TYR A 234 -4.29 12.60 -0.38
N TYR A 235 -3.86 13.83 -0.04
CA TYR A 235 -4.75 14.99 0.00
C TYR A 235 -5.18 15.44 -1.40
N SER A 236 -4.30 15.35 -2.40
CA SER A 236 -4.61 15.59 -3.80
C SER A 236 -5.72 14.65 -4.30
N HIS A 237 -5.56 13.34 -4.06
CA HIS A 237 -6.51 12.32 -4.45
C HIS A 237 -7.83 12.44 -3.70
N LYS A 238 -7.79 12.73 -2.39
CA LYS A 238 -8.98 13.00 -1.56
C LYS A 238 -9.79 14.16 -2.13
N ALA A 239 -9.12 15.24 -2.54
CA ALA A 239 -9.79 16.39 -3.16
C ALA A 239 -10.42 16.03 -4.52
N LYS A 240 -9.74 15.22 -5.35
CA LYS A 240 -10.29 14.71 -6.63
C LYS A 240 -11.56 13.88 -6.38
N LEU A 241 -11.51 12.91 -5.46
CA LEU A 241 -12.64 12.04 -5.11
C LEU A 241 -13.83 12.80 -4.56
N LEU A 242 -13.60 13.76 -3.66
CA LEU A 242 -14.68 14.57 -3.07
C LEU A 242 -15.38 15.46 -4.10
N LYS A 243 -14.68 15.97 -5.12
CA LYS A 243 -15.30 16.72 -6.21
C LYS A 243 -16.24 15.87 -7.07
N HIS A 244 -15.89 14.60 -7.30
CA HIS A 244 -16.66 13.68 -8.13
C HIS A 244 -17.77 12.95 -7.36
N SER A 245 -17.63 12.79 -6.04
CA SER A 245 -18.60 12.12 -5.16
C SER A 245 -19.81 13.00 -4.76
N ILE A 246 -19.87 14.26 -5.21
CA ILE A 246 -20.99 15.21 -4.95
C ILE A 246 -21.97 15.26 -6.15
N ARG A 247 -21.98 14.23 -7.01
CA ARG A 247 -22.97 14.08 -8.08
C ARG A 247 -23.83 12.85 -7.88
#